data_AF-A0A8T4U872-F1
#
_entry.id   AF-A0A8T4U872-F1
#
_cell.length_a   1.000
_cell.length_b   1.000
_cell.length_c   1.000
_cell.angle_alpha   90.00
_cell.angle_beta   90.00
_cell.angle_gamma   90.00
#
_symmetry.space_group_name_H-M   'P 1'
#
loop_
_entity.id
_entity.type
_entity.pdbx_description
1 polymer ?
#
loop_
_entity_poly.entity_id
_entity_poly.type
_entity_poly.pdbx_seq_one_letter_code
_entity_poly.pdbx_strand_id
1 'polypeptide(L)'
;MVSITIKKIKGKEYLYLVESIRKGDKVTQKTVKYIGRKRPVLNEELECMKLSYYNNDWILTEFRDELPYTEHHKMKVASGNYKRYMNSLDKMSREKEKQKFLSNFIASSNAIEGSTLTPKETYDFLFNDLVPKDHSKKEFFMAQNLLSAWEYVEANCSRFPTHNDLFELHKRVNLNIETEKTLGKYKTVQNYIGDVYTSSFLFAEEKMDKLLQWIKTASTKIDDFEVAFQSHAQFEIIHPFVDGNGRVGRLLLNWLLMMNGVMPLAIRSKMRNEYISALNNARNGKFEAISKFCSEEYLEQYKFV
;
A
#
# COMPACT_ATOMS: atom_id res chain seq x y z
N MET A 1 -17.00 25.49 -6.38
CA MET A 1 -17.46 24.24 -7.05
C MET A 1 -16.41 23.85 -8.08
N VAL A 2 -16.00 22.58 -8.09
CA VAL A 2 -15.06 22.04 -9.07
C VAL A 2 -15.80 21.49 -10.30
N SER A 3 -15.31 21.84 -11.48
CA SER A 3 -15.84 21.42 -12.78
C SER A 3 -14.74 21.34 -13.83
N ILE A 4 -15.08 20.86 -15.03
CA ILE A 4 -14.17 20.82 -16.17
C ILE A 4 -14.48 21.99 -17.11
N THR A 5 -13.44 22.71 -17.52
CA THR A 5 -13.52 23.77 -18.53
C THR A 5 -12.64 23.41 -19.73
N ILE A 6 -13.13 23.72 -20.93
CA ILE A 6 -12.35 23.63 -22.17
C ILE A 6 -11.67 24.98 -22.43
N LYS A 7 -10.36 24.99 -22.67
CA LYS A 7 -9.62 26.15 -23.17
C LYS A 7 -9.08 25.87 -24.57
N LYS A 8 -9.17 26.87 -25.46
CA LYS A 8 -8.64 26.79 -26.83
C LYS A 8 -7.29 27.50 -26.90
N ILE A 9 -6.24 26.78 -27.27
CA ILE A 9 -4.87 27.31 -27.39
C ILE A 9 -4.34 26.94 -28.78
N LYS A 10 -4.02 27.95 -29.61
CA LYS A 10 -3.54 27.77 -30.99
C LYS A 10 -4.43 26.82 -31.81
N GLY A 11 -5.74 27.01 -31.72
CA GLY A 11 -6.72 26.19 -32.45
C GLY A 11 -7.05 24.83 -31.82
N LYS A 12 -6.27 24.35 -30.83
CA LYS A 12 -6.48 23.06 -30.16
C LYS A 12 -7.25 23.24 -28.85
N GLU A 13 -8.13 22.29 -28.55
CA GLU A 13 -8.95 22.29 -27.32
C GLU A 13 -8.35 21.39 -26.23
N TYR A 14 -8.30 21.91 -25.02
CA TYR A 14 -7.67 21.30 -23.85
C TYR A 14 -8.61 21.35 -22.65
N LEU A 15 -8.65 20.27 -21.87
CA LEU A 15 -9.46 20.12 -20.67
C LEU A 15 -8.66 20.52 -19.44
N TYR A 16 -9.30 21.30 -18.57
CA TYR A 16 -8.76 21.72 -17.29
C TYR A 16 -9.79 21.46 -16.19
N LEU A 17 -9.33 20.92 -15.07
CA LEU A 17 -10.07 20.94 -13.83
C LEU A 17 -9.97 22.35 -13.26
N VAL A 18 -11.10 22.98 -12.97
CA VAL A 18 -11.16 24.34 -12.43
C VAL A 18 -12.00 24.36 -11.17
N GLU A 19 -11.66 25.27 -10.26
CA GLU A 19 -12.48 25.60 -9.11
C GLU A 19 -13.11 26.97 -9.32
N SER A 20 -14.44 27.02 -9.31
CA SER A 20 -15.21 28.26 -9.30
C SER A 20 -15.33 28.79 -7.88
N ILE A 21 -14.79 29.98 -7.64
CA ILE A 21 -14.76 30.70 -6.37
C ILE A 21 -15.69 31.91 -6.48
N ARG A 22 -16.66 32.04 -5.56
CA ARG A 22 -17.59 33.17 -5.52
C ARG A 22 -17.16 34.16 -4.44
N LYS A 23 -17.03 35.44 -4.81
CA LYS A 23 -16.78 36.56 -3.89
C LYS A 23 -17.82 37.65 -4.16
N GLY A 24 -18.87 37.69 -3.34
CA GLY A 24 -20.07 38.49 -3.61
C GLY A 24 -20.75 38.05 -4.91
N ASP A 25 -20.96 38.99 -5.82
CA ASP A 25 -21.57 38.74 -7.14
C ASP A 25 -20.58 38.27 -8.21
N LYS A 26 -19.27 38.32 -7.93
CA LYS A 26 -18.24 37.88 -8.88
C LYS A 26 -17.91 36.41 -8.70
N VAL A 27 -17.91 35.67 -9.80
CA VAL A 27 -17.39 34.30 -9.87
C VAL A 27 -16.07 34.33 -10.65
N THR A 28 -15.00 33.82 -10.03
CA THR A 28 -13.70 33.63 -10.70
C THR A 28 -13.38 32.14 -10.79
N GLN A 29 -12.67 31.76 -11.85
CA GLN A 29 -12.21 30.37 -12.03
C GLN A 29 -10.72 30.27 -11.78
N LYS A 30 -10.33 29.45 -10.81
CA LYS A 30 -8.94 29.06 -10.57
C LYS A 30 -8.67 27.75 -11.31
N THR A 31 -7.60 27.70 -12.11
CA THR A 31 -7.17 26.44 -12.72
C THR A 31 -6.52 25.56 -11.67
N VAL A 32 -7.01 24.33 -11.54
CA VAL A 32 -6.51 23.33 -10.58
C VAL A 32 -5.48 22.43 -11.26
N LYS A 33 -5.89 21.70 -12.30
CA LYS A 33 -5.02 20.76 -13.05
C LYS A 33 -5.34 20.75 -14.53
N TYR A 34 -4.34 20.46 -15.35
CA TYR A 34 -4.53 20.11 -16.76
C TYR A 34 -4.89 18.62 -16.87
N ILE A 35 -5.94 18.31 -17.61
CA ILE A 35 -6.47 16.93 -17.73
C ILE A 35 -6.02 16.27 -19.04
N GLY A 36 -5.79 17.05 -20.10
CA GLY A 36 -5.43 16.52 -21.41
C GLY A 36 -6.07 17.28 -22.57
N ARG A 37 -5.99 16.69 -23.76
CA ARG A 37 -6.78 17.15 -24.92
C ARG A 37 -8.26 16.83 -24.71
N LYS A 38 -9.13 17.55 -25.41
CA LYS A 38 -10.59 17.31 -25.38
C LYS A 38 -10.91 15.85 -25.70
N ARG A 39 -11.61 15.21 -24.77
CA ARG A 39 -12.20 13.87 -24.86
C ARG A 39 -13.47 13.80 -24.01
N PRO A 40 -14.34 12.79 -24.20
CA PRO A 40 -15.38 12.48 -23.24
C PRO A 40 -14.76 12.21 -21.85
N VAL A 41 -15.39 12.76 -20.83
CA VAL A 41 -15.08 12.50 -19.41
C VAL A 41 -16.37 11.98 -18.79
N LEU A 42 -16.30 10.79 -18.20
CA LEU A 42 -17.44 10.17 -17.54
C LEU A 42 -17.78 10.93 -16.25
N ASN A 43 -19.04 10.86 -15.81
CA ASN A 43 -19.46 11.55 -14.59
C ASN A 43 -18.72 11.00 -13.37
N GLU A 44 -18.49 9.70 -13.34
CA GLU A 44 -17.77 8.99 -12.28
C GLU A 44 -16.30 9.41 -12.23
N GLU A 45 -15.68 9.63 -13.41
CA GLU A 45 -14.31 10.15 -13.49
C GLU A 45 -14.21 11.58 -12.94
N LEU A 46 -15.17 12.44 -13.29
CA LEU A 46 -15.23 13.80 -12.75
C LEU A 46 -15.47 13.77 -11.22
N GLU A 47 -16.32 12.87 -10.74
CA GLU A 47 -16.58 12.74 -9.31
C GLU A 47 -15.34 12.26 -8.55
N CYS A 48 -14.62 11.27 -9.08
CA CYS A 48 -13.31 10.84 -8.57
C CYS A 48 -12.33 12.03 -8.47
N MET A 49 -12.22 12.86 -9.52
CA MET A 49 -11.35 14.05 -9.50
C MET A 49 -11.75 15.04 -8.40
N LYS A 50 -13.06 15.27 -8.18
CA LYS A 50 -13.55 16.16 -7.11
C LYS A 50 -13.24 15.60 -5.73
N LEU A 51 -13.54 14.32 -5.50
CA LEU A 51 -13.28 13.65 -4.22
C LEU A 51 -11.80 13.75 -3.85
N SER A 52 -10.90 13.46 -4.80
CA SER A 52 -9.47 13.60 -4.56
C SER A 52 -9.03 15.04 -4.32
N TYR A 53 -9.54 16.01 -5.08
CA TYR A 53 -9.23 17.43 -4.87
C TYR A 53 -9.62 17.90 -3.46
N TYR A 54 -10.83 17.56 -3.02
CA TYR A 54 -11.35 17.96 -1.71
C TYR A 54 -10.81 17.11 -0.55
N ASN A 55 -10.09 16.01 -0.83
CA ASN A 55 -9.69 15.00 0.17
C ASN A 55 -10.86 14.26 0.82
N ASN A 56 -11.94 14.09 0.07
CA ASN A 56 -13.12 13.32 0.45
C ASN A 56 -13.06 11.87 -0.06
N ASP A 57 -11.93 11.42 -0.60
CA ASP A 57 -11.62 10.03 -0.89
C ASP A 57 -11.08 9.27 0.35
N TRP A 58 -11.36 9.80 1.55
CA TRP A 58 -11.08 9.20 2.87
C TRP A 58 -9.60 8.91 3.15
N ILE A 59 -8.76 9.94 2.96
CA ILE A 59 -7.39 9.98 3.47
C ILE A 59 -7.42 10.56 4.89
N LEU A 60 -6.71 9.95 5.84
CA LEU A 60 -6.62 10.51 7.19
C LEU A 60 -5.75 11.76 7.16
N THR A 61 -6.28 12.84 7.71
CA THR A 61 -5.52 14.04 8.08
C THR A 61 -5.32 14.15 9.59
N GLU A 62 -6.09 13.38 10.35
CA GLU A 62 -6.10 13.35 11.82
C GLU A 62 -5.69 11.96 12.31
N PHE A 63 -5.50 11.83 13.62
CA PHE A 63 -5.14 10.58 14.30
C PHE A 63 -6.38 10.08 15.06
N ARG A 64 -7.06 9.06 14.52
CA ARG A 64 -8.30 8.52 15.06
C ARG A 64 -8.40 7.02 14.76
N ASP A 65 -9.47 6.39 15.24
CA ASP A 65 -9.80 4.98 14.98
C ASP A 65 -8.70 4.00 15.43
N GLU A 66 -7.99 4.35 16.52
CA GLU A 66 -7.00 3.49 17.14
C GLU A 66 -7.66 2.40 17.98
N LEU A 67 -7.06 1.20 17.98
CA LEU A 67 -7.43 0.17 18.92
C LEU A 67 -7.10 0.59 20.37
N PRO A 68 -7.76 -0.01 21.37
CA PRO A 68 -7.41 0.22 22.76
C PRO A 68 -5.97 -0.22 23.07
N TYR A 69 -5.32 0.49 24.00
CA TYR A 69 -3.97 0.17 24.49
C TYR A 69 -3.78 -1.32 24.84
N THR A 70 -4.82 -1.98 25.36
CA THR A 70 -4.76 -3.42 25.70
C THR A 70 -4.48 -4.31 24.49
N GLU A 71 -4.98 -3.95 23.30
CA GLU A 71 -4.70 -4.70 22.07
C GLU A 71 -3.27 -4.43 21.59
N HIS A 72 -2.82 -3.18 21.62
CA HIS A 72 -1.42 -2.84 21.33
C HIS A 72 -0.45 -3.57 22.25
N HIS A 73 -0.76 -3.63 23.55
CA HIS A 73 0.07 -4.31 24.54
C HIS A 73 0.21 -5.80 24.24
N LYS A 74 -0.88 -6.49 23.87
CA LYS A 74 -0.83 -7.91 23.46
C LYS A 74 0.12 -8.13 22.28
N MET A 75 0.03 -7.29 21.25
CA MET A 75 0.92 -7.39 20.07
C MET A 75 2.38 -7.09 20.43
N LYS A 76 2.63 -6.10 21.28
CA LYS A 76 3.98 -5.79 21.80
C LYS A 76 4.58 -6.96 22.57
N VAL A 77 3.78 -7.61 23.43
CA VAL A 77 4.20 -8.81 24.17
C VAL A 77 4.53 -9.96 23.20
N ALA A 78 3.65 -10.23 22.23
CA ALA A 78 3.87 -11.28 21.24
C ALA A 78 5.14 -11.04 20.39
N SER A 79 5.32 -9.81 19.90
CA SER A 79 6.54 -9.37 19.21
C SER A 79 7.79 -9.56 20.07
N GLY A 80 7.73 -9.19 21.35
CA GLY A 80 8.82 -9.33 22.30
C GLY A 80 9.19 -10.78 22.62
N ASN A 81 8.19 -11.67 22.77
CA ASN A 81 8.39 -13.11 22.92
C ASN A 81 9.10 -13.69 21.69
N TYR A 82 8.58 -13.39 20.50
CA TYR A 82 9.16 -13.88 19.26
C TYR A 82 10.59 -13.39 19.06
N LYS A 83 10.88 -12.12 19.39
CA LYS A 83 12.24 -11.58 19.35
C LYS A 83 13.20 -12.31 20.30
N ARG A 84 12.74 -12.67 21.51
CA ARG A 84 13.53 -13.48 22.46
C ARG A 84 13.78 -14.89 21.93
N TYR A 85 12.75 -15.53 21.36
CA TYR A 85 12.89 -16.83 20.71
C TYR A 85 13.89 -16.78 19.55
N MET A 86 13.75 -15.84 18.63
CA MET A 86 14.70 -15.66 17.52
C MET A 86 16.13 -15.46 18.04
N ASN A 87 16.30 -14.76 19.17
CA ASN A 87 17.60 -14.52 19.78
C ASN A 87 18.21 -15.74 20.47
N SER A 88 17.40 -16.71 20.92
CA SER A 88 17.91 -17.96 21.52
C SER A 88 18.35 -18.99 20.47
N LEU A 89 17.92 -18.84 19.21
CA LEU A 89 18.32 -19.70 18.11
C LEU A 89 19.78 -19.46 17.68
N ASP A 90 20.46 -20.54 17.32
CA ASP A 90 21.73 -20.48 16.60
C ASP A 90 21.55 -19.84 15.22
N LYS A 91 22.66 -19.46 14.57
CA LYS A 91 22.64 -18.75 13.29
C LYS A 91 21.87 -19.51 12.20
N MET A 92 22.03 -20.83 12.12
CA MET A 92 21.40 -21.65 11.09
C MET A 92 19.89 -21.79 11.33
N SER A 93 19.48 -22.03 12.58
CA SER A 93 18.06 -22.11 12.93
C SER A 93 17.34 -20.77 12.73
N ARG A 94 17.99 -19.66 13.08
CA ARG A 94 17.46 -18.30 12.86
C ARG A 94 17.25 -17.99 11.38
N GLU A 95 18.21 -18.39 10.54
CA GLU A 95 18.10 -18.24 9.09
C GLU A 95 16.94 -19.06 8.52
N LYS A 96 16.77 -20.31 8.98
CA LYS A 96 15.62 -21.13 8.56
C LYS A 96 14.27 -20.55 8.97
N GLU A 97 14.15 -20.01 10.18
CA GLU A 97 12.92 -19.32 10.61
C GLU A 97 12.66 -18.04 9.79
N LYS A 98 13.72 -17.29 9.44
CA LYS A 98 13.61 -16.16 8.52
C LYS A 98 13.09 -16.61 7.14
N GLN A 99 13.70 -17.62 6.53
CA GLN A 99 13.29 -18.14 5.23
C GLN A 99 11.85 -18.69 5.24
N LYS A 100 11.44 -19.33 6.34
CA LYS A 100 10.06 -19.79 6.55
C LYS A 100 9.08 -18.63 6.63
N PHE A 101 9.40 -17.57 7.38
CA PHE A 101 8.61 -16.34 7.40
C PHE A 101 8.50 -15.74 6.00
N LEU A 102 9.63 -15.57 5.30
CA LEU A 102 9.68 -14.99 3.95
C LEU A 102 8.86 -15.79 2.96
N SER A 103 8.96 -17.11 2.99
CA SER A 103 8.19 -17.98 2.09
C SER A 103 6.69 -17.83 2.32
N ASN A 104 6.25 -17.72 3.57
CA ASN A 104 4.85 -17.47 3.91
C ASN A 104 4.38 -16.07 3.47
N PHE A 105 5.19 -15.04 3.75
CA PHE A 105 4.89 -13.65 3.35
C PHE A 105 4.80 -13.52 1.83
N ILE A 106 5.80 -14.03 1.11
CA ILE A 106 5.89 -13.93 -0.36
C ILE A 106 4.74 -14.69 -1.01
N ALA A 107 4.54 -15.95 -0.64
CA ALA A 107 3.46 -16.78 -1.18
C ALA A 107 2.09 -16.14 -0.91
N SER A 108 1.83 -15.71 0.33
CA SER A 108 0.53 -15.13 0.70
C SER A 108 0.28 -13.79 -0.01
N SER A 109 1.28 -12.91 -0.02
CA SER A 109 1.19 -11.60 -0.66
C SER A 109 0.97 -11.72 -2.17
N ASN A 110 1.63 -12.67 -2.83
CA ASN A 110 1.42 -12.91 -4.26
C ASN A 110 0.09 -13.62 -4.53
N ALA A 111 -0.35 -14.54 -3.66
CA ALA A 111 -1.61 -15.25 -3.81
C ALA A 111 -2.85 -14.37 -3.64
N ILE A 112 -2.77 -13.32 -2.81
CA ILE A 112 -3.82 -12.29 -2.71
C ILE A 112 -4.07 -11.62 -4.08
N GLU A 113 -3.02 -11.51 -4.89
CA GLU A 113 -3.04 -10.97 -6.26
C GLU A 113 -3.19 -12.04 -7.36
N GLY A 114 -3.46 -13.31 -6.99
CA GLY A 114 -3.78 -14.39 -7.92
C GLY A 114 -2.65 -15.37 -8.27
N SER A 115 -1.49 -15.30 -7.61
CA SER A 115 -0.47 -16.36 -7.71
C SER A 115 -0.95 -17.66 -7.05
N THR A 116 -0.52 -18.79 -7.60
CA THR A 116 -0.86 -20.14 -7.13
C THR A 116 0.28 -20.84 -6.39
N LEU A 117 1.50 -20.31 -6.44
CA LEU A 117 2.65 -20.81 -5.66
C LEU A 117 2.31 -20.91 -4.16
N THR A 118 2.45 -22.11 -3.61
CA THR A 118 2.29 -22.36 -2.18
C THR A 118 3.49 -21.84 -1.38
N PRO A 119 3.38 -21.67 -0.05
CA PRO A 119 4.54 -21.35 0.79
C PRO A 119 5.67 -22.37 0.68
N LYS A 120 5.35 -23.66 0.54
CA LYS A 120 6.35 -24.71 0.38
C LYS A 120 7.06 -24.59 -0.97
N GLU A 121 6.33 -24.42 -2.06
CA GLU A 121 6.92 -24.23 -3.39
C GLU A 121 7.73 -22.95 -3.49
N THR A 122 7.28 -21.88 -2.82
CA THR A 122 8.02 -20.62 -2.70
C THR A 122 9.32 -20.83 -1.93
N TYR A 123 9.30 -21.59 -0.82
CA TYR A 123 10.50 -21.95 -0.07
C TYR A 123 11.48 -22.75 -0.93
N ASP A 124 10.98 -23.80 -1.56
CA ASP A 124 11.74 -24.70 -2.42
C ASP A 124 12.41 -23.93 -3.58
N PHE A 125 11.67 -23.00 -4.20
CA PHE A 125 12.16 -22.18 -5.30
C PHE A 125 13.20 -21.13 -4.89
N LEU A 126 12.97 -20.42 -3.78
CA LEU A 126 13.82 -19.29 -3.40
C LEU A 126 15.05 -19.71 -2.59
N PHE A 127 14.99 -20.82 -1.87
CA PHE A 127 16.02 -21.18 -0.88
C PHE A 127 16.63 -22.57 -1.06
N ASN A 128 16.04 -23.45 -1.89
CA ASN A 128 16.55 -24.80 -2.16
C ASN A 128 16.91 -25.05 -3.64
N ASP A 129 16.85 -24.04 -4.51
CA ASP A 129 17.08 -24.16 -5.95
C ASP A 129 16.19 -25.22 -6.65
N LEU A 130 15.01 -25.51 -6.09
CA LEU A 130 14.06 -26.48 -6.63
C LEU A 130 12.94 -25.74 -7.35
N VAL A 131 12.80 -25.95 -8.66
CA VAL A 131 11.77 -25.28 -9.47
C VAL A 131 10.46 -26.10 -9.45
N PRO A 132 9.36 -25.55 -8.88
CA PRO A 132 8.03 -26.16 -8.95
C PRO A 132 7.54 -26.32 -10.39
N LYS A 133 6.72 -27.35 -10.64
CA LYS A 133 6.09 -27.58 -11.95
C LYS A 133 4.77 -26.82 -12.04
N ASP A 134 4.25 -26.65 -13.26
CA ASP A 134 2.89 -26.16 -13.53
C ASP A 134 2.58 -24.71 -13.11
N HIS A 135 3.60 -23.86 -12.94
CA HIS A 135 3.44 -22.42 -12.71
C HIS A 135 3.96 -21.58 -13.87
N SER A 136 3.40 -20.37 -13.99
CA SER A 136 3.81 -19.41 -15.00
C SER A 136 5.16 -18.76 -14.66
N LYS A 137 5.91 -18.32 -15.69
CA LYS A 137 7.11 -17.48 -15.49
C LYS A 137 6.82 -16.23 -14.67
N LYS A 138 5.62 -15.66 -14.81
CA LYS A 138 5.20 -14.47 -14.08
C LYS A 138 5.18 -14.74 -12.57
N GLU A 139 4.68 -15.89 -12.12
CA GLU A 139 4.64 -16.23 -10.68
C GLU A 139 6.04 -16.38 -10.09
N PHE A 140 6.98 -16.99 -10.84
CA PHE A 140 8.38 -17.06 -10.42
C PHE A 140 9.03 -15.67 -10.31
N PHE A 141 8.77 -14.78 -11.28
CA PHE A 141 9.21 -13.38 -11.16
C PHE A 141 8.56 -12.71 -9.96
N MET A 142 7.26 -12.88 -9.71
CA MET A 142 6.59 -12.31 -8.54
C MET A 142 7.24 -12.76 -7.22
N ALA A 143 7.67 -14.02 -7.11
CA ALA A 143 8.35 -14.53 -5.92
C ALA A 143 9.74 -13.91 -5.74
N GLN A 144 10.58 -13.94 -6.76
CA GLN A 144 11.94 -13.37 -6.73
C GLN A 144 11.92 -11.86 -6.49
N ASN A 145 11.03 -11.15 -7.18
CA ASN A 145 10.86 -9.71 -7.07
C ASN A 145 10.47 -9.29 -5.66
N LEU A 146 9.54 -10.02 -5.03
CA LEU A 146 9.08 -9.69 -3.70
C LEU A 146 10.13 -10.01 -2.63
N LEU A 147 10.96 -11.04 -2.83
CA LEU A 147 12.15 -11.28 -2.02
C LEU A 147 13.14 -10.10 -2.16
N SER A 148 13.45 -9.68 -3.38
CA SER A 148 14.37 -8.56 -3.62
C SER A 148 13.84 -7.23 -3.05
N ALA A 149 12.53 -7.01 -3.11
CA ALA A 149 11.90 -5.85 -2.50
C ALA A 149 11.93 -5.93 -0.97
N TRP A 150 11.76 -7.13 -0.38
CA TRP A 150 11.91 -7.34 1.05
C TRP A 150 13.32 -6.99 1.54
N GLU A 151 14.35 -7.49 0.86
CA GLU A 151 15.76 -7.19 1.19
C GLU A 151 16.04 -5.68 1.17
N TYR A 152 15.41 -4.96 0.23
CA TYR A 152 15.48 -3.50 0.21
C TYR A 152 14.84 -2.85 1.45
N VAL A 153 13.68 -3.36 1.90
CA VAL A 153 13.05 -2.91 3.15
C VAL A 153 13.97 -3.16 4.33
N GLU A 154 14.52 -4.38 4.48
CA GLU A 154 15.42 -4.73 5.59
C GLU A 154 16.65 -3.81 5.66
N ALA A 155 17.21 -3.45 4.51
CA ALA A 155 18.38 -2.58 4.43
C ALA A 155 18.07 -1.11 4.73
N ASN A 156 16.82 -0.66 4.62
CA ASN A 156 16.44 0.76 4.69
C ASN A 156 15.44 1.10 5.81
N CYS A 157 14.92 0.10 6.55
CA CYS A 157 13.88 0.32 7.54
C CYS A 157 14.32 1.11 8.77
N SER A 158 15.58 1.53 8.91
CA SER A 158 16.03 2.38 10.03
C SER A 158 15.60 3.85 9.92
N ARG A 159 14.82 4.22 8.91
CA ARG A 159 14.29 5.57 8.65
C ARG A 159 12.91 5.52 8.02
N PHE A 160 12.19 6.65 8.03
CA PHE A 160 10.93 6.78 7.30
C PHE A 160 11.11 6.59 5.78
N PRO A 161 10.13 5.98 5.09
CA PRO A 161 10.14 5.85 3.64
C PRO A 161 9.93 7.21 2.95
N THR A 162 10.43 7.31 1.73
CA THR A 162 10.31 8.47 0.83
C THR A 162 9.66 8.07 -0.49
N HIS A 163 9.34 9.04 -1.36
CA HIS A 163 8.85 8.76 -2.71
C HIS A 163 9.81 7.84 -3.48
N ASN A 164 11.12 8.09 -3.37
CA ASN A 164 12.12 7.27 -4.07
C ASN A 164 12.14 5.83 -3.56
N ASP A 165 11.93 5.60 -2.27
CA ASP A 165 11.82 4.25 -1.72
C ASP A 165 10.58 3.55 -2.28
N LEU A 166 9.44 4.24 -2.35
CA LEU A 166 8.22 3.66 -2.92
C LEU A 166 8.37 3.36 -4.41
N PHE A 167 9.06 4.22 -5.16
CA PHE A 167 9.40 3.97 -6.55
C PHE A 167 10.34 2.78 -6.70
N GLU A 168 11.33 2.64 -5.84
CA GLU A 168 12.28 1.53 -5.85
C GLU A 168 11.62 0.20 -5.47
N LEU A 169 10.78 0.19 -4.44
CA LEU A 169 9.96 -0.97 -4.10
C LEU A 169 9.05 -1.36 -5.27
N HIS A 170 8.38 -0.40 -5.89
CA HIS A 170 7.52 -0.66 -7.04
C HIS A 170 8.31 -1.23 -8.23
N LYS A 171 9.51 -0.70 -8.53
CA LYS A 171 10.40 -1.26 -9.56
C LYS A 171 10.74 -2.71 -9.28
N ARG A 172 11.17 -3.03 -8.07
CA ARG A 172 11.54 -4.39 -7.67
C ARG A 172 10.36 -5.34 -7.79
N VAL A 173 9.22 -4.97 -7.21
CA VAL A 173 7.98 -5.78 -7.21
C VAL A 173 7.51 -6.13 -8.62
N ASN A 174 7.65 -5.20 -9.58
CA ASN A 174 7.11 -5.34 -10.93
C ASN A 174 8.18 -5.52 -12.03
N LEU A 175 9.43 -5.79 -11.66
CA LEU A 175 10.51 -6.07 -12.62
C LEU A 175 10.13 -7.29 -13.49
N ASN A 176 10.30 -7.19 -14.82
CA ASN A 176 9.89 -8.23 -15.78
C ASN A 176 8.38 -8.56 -15.82
N ILE A 177 7.54 -7.76 -15.16
CA ILE A 177 6.08 -7.90 -15.14
C ILE A 177 5.42 -6.68 -15.79
N GLU A 178 5.85 -5.48 -15.42
CA GLU A 178 5.39 -4.22 -16.00
C GLU A 178 6.36 -3.67 -17.07
N THR A 179 5.88 -2.68 -17.82
CA THR A 179 6.68 -1.96 -18.82
C THR A 179 7.44 -0.78 -18.20
N GLU A 180 8.53 -0.34 -18.85
CA GLU A 180 9.31 0.84 -18.43
C GLU A 180 8.49 2.14 -18.34
N LYS A 181 7.32 2.20 -19.02
CA LYS A 181 6.42 3.35 -18.97
C LYS A 181 5.78 3.52 -17.59
N THR A 182 5.55 2.43 -16.86
CA THR A 182 4.84 2.42 -15.57
C THR A 182 5.76 2.04 -14.40
N LEU A 183 6.84 1.31 -14.68
CA LEU A 183 7.78 0.83 -13.68
C LEU A 183 8.40 2.00 -12.87
N GLY A 184 8.26 1.92 -11.54
CA GLY A 184 8.75 2.94 -10.61
C GLY A 184 8.14 4.33 -10.73
N LYS A 185 6.92 4.46 -11.26
CA LYS A 185 6.27 5.75 -11.47
C LYS A 185 4.83 5.71 -10.99
N TYR A 186 4.35 6.81 -10.42
CA TYR A 186 2.93 6.94 -10.12
C TYR A 186 2.08 6.85 -11.39
N LYS A 187 0.84 6.44 -11.19
CA LYS A 187 -0.15 6.25 -12.25
C LYS A 187 -0.38 7.55 -13.00
N THR A 188 -0.43 7.44 -14.32
CA THR A 188 -0.77 8.53 -15.25
C THR A 188 -2.14 8.31 -15.91
N VAL A 189 -2.80 7.22 -15.52
CA VAL A 189 -4.14 6.82 -15.94
C VAL A 189 -4.93 6.42 -14.69
N GLN A 190 -6.24 6.52 -14.77
CA GLN A 190 -7.10 6.12 -13.67
C GLN A 190 -7.15 4.60 -13.53
N ASN A 191 -7.03 4.11 -12.30
CA ASN A 191 -7.19 2.70 -11.95
C ASN A 191 -8.34 2.51 -10.95
N TYR A 192 -8.69 1.24 -10.74
CA TYR A 192 -9.88 0.78 -10.02
C TYR A 192 -9.54 -0.44 -9.19
N ILE A 193 -10.30 -0.66 -8.13
CA ILE A 193 -10.22 -1.88 -7.33
C ILE A 193 -11.61 -2.48 -7.30
N GLY A 194 -11.80 -3.58 -8.05
CA GLY A 194 -13.13 -3.96 -8.50
C GLY A 194 -13.72 -2.84 -9.37
N ASP A 195 -14.94 -2.41 -9.06
CA ASP A 195 -15.64 -1.35 -9.79
C ASP A 195 -15.50 0.04 -9.13
N VAL A 196 -14.64 0.17 -8.12
CA VAL A 196 -14.50 1.40 -7.34
C VAL A 196 -13.27 2.19 -7.79
N TYR A 197 -13.49 3.47 -8.12
CA TYR A 197 -12.42 4.42 -8.39
C TYR A 197 -11.54 4.62 -7.14
N THR A 198 -10.23 4.57 -7.34
CA THR A 198 -9.24 5.00 -6.34
C THR A 198 -8.99 6.50 -6.45
N SER A 199 -8.07 7.07 -5.65
CA SER A 199 -7.69 8.48 -5.82
C SER A 199 -7.34 8.82 -7.26
N SER A 200 -7.74 9.99 -7.74
CA SER A 200 -7.51 10.39 -9.13
C SER A 200 -6.01 10.45 -9.45
N PHE A 201 -5.62 9.94 -10.63
CA PHE A 201 -4.24 10.02 -11.11
C PHE A 201 -3.66 11.44 -11.12
N LEU A 202 -4.52 12.47 -11.24
CA LEU A 202 -4.11 13.89 -11.21
C LEU A 202 -3.57 14.34 -9.84
N PHE A 203 -3.91 13.61 -8.78
CA PHE A 203 -3.64 13.95 -7.39
C PHE A 203 -2.83 12.85 -6.66
N ALA A 204 -2.48 11.74 -7.32
CA ALA A 204 -1.81 10.62 -6.68
C ALA A 204 -0.51 11.04 -5.97
N GLU A 205 0.32 11.87 -6.61
CA GLU A 205 1.56 12.38 -6.01
C GLU A 205 1.31 13.25 -4.77
N GLU A 206 0.40 14.24 -4.88
CA GLU A 206 0.05 15.13 -3.75
C GLU A 206 -0.57 14.36 -2.57
N LYS A 207 -1.28 13.26 -2.86
CA LYS A 207 -1.84 12.37 -1.84
C LYS A 207 -0.75 11.55 -1.16
N MET A 208 0.23 11.08 -1.91
CA MET A 208 1.39 10.39 -1.37
C MET A 208 2.26 11.31 -0.51
N ASP A 209 2.43 12.58 -0.91
CA ASP A 209 3.09 13.59 -0.06
C ASP A 209 2.39 13.71 1.30
N LYS A 210 1.05 13.83 1.28
CA LYS A 210 0.24 13.90 2.51
C LYS A 210 0.36 12.63 3.35
N LEU A 211 0.30 11.45 2.74
CA LEU A 211 0.45 10.19 3.47
C LEU A 211 1.83 10.09 4.14
N LEU A 212 2.91 10.40 3.42
CA LEU A 212 4.26 10.37 4.00
C LEU A 212 4.45 11.42 5.10
N GLN A 213 3.81 12.57 4.99
CA GLN A 213 3.78 13.57 6.07
C GLN A 213 2.95 13.09 7.26
N TRP A 214 1.80 12.46 7.01
CA TRP A 214 0.95 11.88 8.03
C TRP A 214 1.70 10.81 8.82
N ILE A 215 2.40 9.89 8.15
CA ILE A 215 3.24 8.85 8.77
C ILE A 215 4.22 9.45 9.78
N LYS A 216 5.00 10.45 9.36
CA LYS A 216 6.00 11.11 10.23
C LYS A 216 5.36 11.82 11.42
N THR A 217 4.15 12.32 11.27
CA THR A 217 3.46 13.01 12.36
C THR A 217 2.83 12.00 13.32
N ALA A 218 2.12 11.00 12.77
CA ALA A 218 1.46 9.92 13.48
C ALA A 218 2.43 9.13 14.36
N SER A 219 3.66 8.87 13.91
CA SER A 219 4.69 8.18 14.70
C SER A 219 5.10 8.87 16.00
N THR A 220 4.65 10.10 16.23
CA THR A 220 4.86 10.84 17.49
C THR A 220 3.59 10.97 18.33
N LYS A 221 2.47 10.42 17.85
CA LYS A 221 1.12 10.67 18.37
C LYS A 221 0.36 9.39 18.70
N ILE A 222 0.55 8.33 17.92
CA ILE A 222 -0.20 7.07 18.04
C ILE A 222 0.74 5.86 18.11
N ASP A 223 0.19 4.70 18.43
CA ASP A 223 0.96 3.45 18.52
C ASP A 223 1.56 3.03 17.17
N ASP A 224 2.77 2.44 17.19
CA ASP A 224 3.50 2.01 15.99
C ASP A 224 2.70 1.03 15.12
N PHE A 225 1.86 0.19 15.74
CA PHE A 225 0.96 -0.70 15.00
C PHE A 225 -0.09 0.09 14.23
N GLU A 226 -0.69 1.11 14.84
CA GLU A 226 -1.68 1.97 14.17
C GLU A 226 -1.05 2.75 13.03
N VAL A 227 0.16 3.29 13.22
CA VAL A 227 0.91 3.93 12.14
C VAL A 227 1.06 2.95 10.97
N ALA A 228 1.52 1.72 11.20
CA ALA A 228 1.71 0.75 10.13
C ALA A 228 0.39 0.34 9.44
N PHE A 229 -0.64 0.00 10.21
CA PHE A 229 -1.90 -0.52 9.69
C PHE A 229 -2.73 0.53 8.96
N GLN A 230 -2.84 1.73 9.53
CA GLN A 230 -3.57 2.82 8.90
C GLN A 230 -2.82 3.38 7.69
N SER A 231 -1.49 3.44 7.71
CA SER A 231 -0.69 3.81 6.53
C SER A 231 -0.89 2.85 5.38
N HIS A 232 -0.93 1.55 5.68
CA HIS A 232 -1.20 0.53 4.69
C HIS A 232 -2.57 0.73 4.02
N ALA A 233 -3.63 0.93 4.80
CA ALA A 233 -4.96 1.20 4.24
C ALA A 233 -4.99 2.49 3.43
N GLN A 234 -4.40 3.58 3.92
CA GLN A 234 -4.34 4.84 3.18
C GLN A 234 -3.57 4.70 1.86
N PHE A 235 -2.48 3.95 1.83
CA PHE A 235 -1.75 3.64 0.60
C PHE A 235 -2.63 2.89 -0.41
N GLU A 236 -3.38 1.87 0.05
CA GLU A 236 -4.32 1.11 -0.80
C GLU A 236 -5.52 1.93 -1.28
N ILE A 237 -5.93 2.96 -0.54
CA ILE A 237 -6.96 3.93 -0.93
C ILE A 237 -6.45 4.84 -2.05
N ILE A 238 -5.23 5.38 -1.89
CA ILE A 238 -4.59 6.21 -2.92
C ILE A 238 -4.34 5.38 -4.19
N HIS A 239 -3.85 4.15 -4.00
CA HIS A 239 -3.49 3.20 -5.04
C HIS A 239 -2.61 3.86 -6.13
N PRO A 240 -1.41 4.34 -5.75
CA PRO A 240 -0.66 5.33 -6.51
C PRO A 240 0.02 4.78 -7.77
N PHE A 241 0.17 3.47 -7.92
CA PHE A 241 0.81 2.81 -9.07
C PHE A 241 -0.22 2.18 -10.03
N VAL A 242 0.20 1.83 -11.25
CA VAL A 242 -0.71 1.19 -12.22
C VAL A 242 -1.10 -0.23 -11.77
N ASP A 243 -0.13 -1.04 -11.36
CA ASP A 243 -0.33 -2.37 -10.76
C ASP A 243 0.70 -2.57 -9.61
N GLY A 244 0.60 -3.65 -8.85
CA GLY A 244 1.51 -4.01 -7.75
C GLY A 244 1.32 -3.21 -6.46
N ASN A 245 0.28 -2.36 -6.37
CA ASN A 245 -0.04 -1.59 -5.18
C ASN A 245 -0.15 -2.48 -3.94
N GLY A 246 -0.96 -3.56 -3.96
CA GLY A 246 -1.12 -4.45 -2.80
C GLY A 246 0.20 -4.97 -2.24
N ARG A 247 1.13 -5.37 -3.13
CA ARG A 247 2.46 -5.88 -2.74
C ARG A 247 3.33 -4.77 -2.15
N VAL A 248 3.36 -3.59 -2.75
CA VAL A 248 4.07 -2.41 -2.21
C VAL A 248 3.45 -1.94 -0.89
N GLY A 249 2.13 -1.96 -0.76
CA GLY A 249 1.41 -1.57 0.45
C GLY A 249 1.73 -2.50 1.62
N ARG A 250 1.83 -3.82 1.38
CA ARG A 250 2.24 -4.80 2.40
C ARG A 250 3.74 -4.71 2.75
N LEU A 251 4.58 -4.28 1.81
CA LEU A 251 5.98 -3.93 2.10
C LEU A 251 6.08 -2.66 2.93
N LEU A 252 5.29 -1.62 2.64
CA LEU A 252 5.21 -0.38 3.43
C LEU A 252 4.73 -0.66 4.86
N LEU A 253 3.71 -1.51 5.03
CA LEU A 253 3.26 -1.99 6.33
C LEU A 253 4.45 -2.55 7.14
N ASN A 254 5.21 -3.45 6.52
CA ASN A 254 6.34 -4.11 7.18
C ASN A 254 7.52 -3.18 7.41
N TRP A 255 7.78 -2.23 6.50
CA TRP A 255 8.77 -1.18 6.71
C TRP A 255 8.50 -0.45 8.02
N LEU A 256 7.26 -0.02 8.24
CA LEU A 256 6.88 0.78 9.42
C LEU A 256 6.93 -0.05 10.72
N LEU A 257 6.53 -1.32 10.69
CA LEU A 257 6.70 -2.22 11.85
C LEU A 257 8.18 -2.40 12.18
N MET A 258 9.00 -2.74 11.18
CA MET A 258 10.42 -3.04 11.38
C MET A 258 11.23 -1.81 11.78
N MET A 259 10.86 -0.62 11.31
CA MET A 259 11.46 0.65 11.71
C MET A 259 11.37 0.88 13.23
N ASN A 260 10.27 0.44 13.84
CA ASN A 260 10.06 0.53 15.28
C ASN A 260 10.52 -0.72 16.05
N GLY A 261 11.29 -1.60 15.40
CA GLY A 261 11.83 -2.81 16.02
C GLY A 261 10.78 -3.87 16.37
N VAL A 262 9.59 -3.76 15.80
CA VAL A 262 8.47 -4.69 15.90
C VAL A 262 8.62 -5.77 14.83
N MET A 263 8.27 -7.02 15.18
CA MET A 263 8.36 -8.13 14.24
C MET A 263 7.36 -7.95 13.07
N PRO A 264 7.69 -8.39 11.85
CA PRO A 264 6.88 -8.15 10.65
C PRO A 264 5.58 -8.97 10.61
N LEU A 265 4.64 -8.62 9.73
CA LEU A 265 3.35 -9.28 9.54
C LEU A 265 3.22 -9.87 8.12
N ALA A 266 2.83 -11.13 8.05
CA ALA A 266 2.41 -11.81 6.84
C ALA A 266 0.89 -12.03 6.85
N ILE A 267 0.15 -11.19 6.13
CA ILE A 267 -1.30 -11.37 5.94
C ILE A 267 -1.54 -12.66 5.17
N ARG A 268 -2.25 -13.61 5.77
CA ARG A 268 -2.44 -14.94 5.19
C ARG A 268 -3.41 -14.87 4.03
N SER A 269 -3.09 -15.49 2.89
CA SER A 269 -3.95 -15.44 1.69
C SER A 269 -5.33 -16.07 1.90
N LYS A 270 -5.46 -17.02 2.83
CA LYS A 270 -6.76 -17.58 3.24
C LYS A 270 -7.72 -16.53 3.84
N MET A 271 -7.18 -15.44 4.37
CA MET A 271 -7.93 -14.33 4.99
C MET A 271 -8.18 -13.18 4.00
N ARG A 272 -8.04 -13.44 2.69
CA ARG A 272 -8.17 -12.41 1.65
C ARG A 272 -9.51 -11.68 1.72
N ASN A 273 -10.61 -12.37 1.98
CA ASN A 273 -11.94 -11.75 1.96
C ASN A 273 -12.12 -10.78 3.14
N GLU A 274 -11.66 -11.18 4.32
CA GLU A 274 -11.66 -10.38 5.54
C GLU A 274 -10.74 -9.17 5.38
N TYR A 275 -9.55 -9.37 4.81
CA TYR A 275 -8.60 -8.31 4.47
C TYR A 275 -9.21 -7.26 3.52
N ILE A 276 -9.81 -7.70 2.41
CA ILE A 276 -10.46 -6.80 1.45
C ILE A 276 -11.66 -6.10 2.08
N SER A 277 -12.43 -6.80 2.93
CA SER A 277 -13.53 -6.20 3.70
C SER A 277 -13.04 -5.09 4.64
N ALA A 278 -11.93 -5.31 5.33
CA ALA A 278 -11.33 -4.32 6.21
C ALA A 278 -10.83 -3.08 5.44
N LEU A 279 -10.18 -3.28 4.28
CA LEU A 279 -9.80 -2.17 3.39
C LEU A 279 -11.00 -1.39 2.86
N ASN A 280 -12.10 -2.07 2.51
CA ASN A 280 -13.33 -1.42 2.08
C ASN A 280 -13.99 -0.62 3.20
N ASN A 281 -13.88 -1.06 4.46
CA ASN A 281 -14.33 -0.25 5.60
C ASN A 281 -13.47 1.00 5.77
N ALA A 282 -12.14 0.88 5.65
CA ALA A 282 -11.23 2.03 5.70
C ALA A 282 -11.53 3.05 4.58
N ARG A 283 -11.83 2.58 3.36
CA ARG A 283 -12.32 3.43 2.24
C ARG A 283 -13.59 4.21 2.56
N ASN A 284 -14.40 3.74 3.50
CA ASN A 284 -15.61 4.41 3.97
C ASN A 284 -15.36 5.18 5.27
N GLY A 285 -14.08 5.47 5.58
CA GLY A 285 -13.67 6.26 6.74
C GLY A 285 -13.58 5.50 8.05
N LYS A 286 -13.73 4.17 8.06
CA LYS A 286 -13.69 3.32 9.26
C LYS A 286 -12.36 2.56 9.35
N PHE A 287 -11.30 3.24 9.81
CA PHE A 287 -9.94 2.66 9.83
C PHE A 287 -9.73 1.60 10.91
N GLU A 288 -10.53 1.61 11.99
CA GLU A 288 -10.46 0.61 13.06
C GLU A 288 -10.59 -0.83 12.52
N ALA A 289 -11.34 -1.03 11.42
CA ALA A 289 -11.53 -2.33 10.80
C ALA A 289 -10.20 -2.93 10.28
N ILE A 290 -9.32 -2.12 9.68
CA ILE A 290 -8.01 -2.61 9.23
C ILE A 290 -7.08 -2.86 10.41
N SER A 291 -7.12 -2.01 11.44
CA SER A 291 -6.31 -2.19 12.64
C SER A 291 -6.69 -3.46 13.38
N LYS A 292 -8.00 -3.72 13.56
CA LYS A 292 -8.51 -4.95 14.17
C LYS A 292 -8.10 -6.18 13.39
N PHE A 293 -8.31 -6.18 12.07
CA PHE A 293 -7.92 -7.29 11.20
C PHE A 293 -6.41 -7.60 11.32
N CYS A 294 -5.57 -6.57 11.19
CA CYS A 294 -4.12 -6.74 11.28
C CYS A 294 -3.68 -7.19 12.68
N SER A 295 -4.32 -6.70 13.75
CA SER A 295 -4.06 -7.14 15.12
C SER A 295 -4.36 -8.62 15.32
N GLU A 296 -5.51 -9.10 14.83
CA GLU A 296 -5.90 -10.51 14.88
C GLU A 296 -4.91 -11.39 14.11
N GLU A 297 -4.54 -11.00 12.87
CA GLU A 297 -3.52 -11.71 12.09
C GLU A 297 -2.15 -11.70 12.78
N TYR A 298 -1.78 -10.59 13.42
CA TYR A 298 -0.50 -10.43 14.13
C TYR A 298 -0.41 -11.38 15.32
N LEU A 299 -1.42 -11.36 16.20
CA LEU A 299 -1.47 -12.23 17.37
C LEU A 299 -1.51 -13.71 16.96
N GLU A 300 -2.26 -14.04 15.92
CA GLU A 300 -2.34 -15.40 15.40
C GLU A 300 -1.00 -15.89 14.80
N GLN A 301 -0.25 -15.02 14.14
CA GLN A 301 1.09 -15.34 13.61
C GLN A 301 2.08 -15.68 14.73
N TYR A 302 1.97 -15.00 15.88
CA TYR A 302 2.93 -15.08 16.98
C TYR A 302 2.42 -15.85 18.21
N LYS A 303 1.28 -16.54 18.12
CA LYS A 303 0.63 -17.20 19.27
C LYS A 303 1.39 -18.38 19.89
N PHE A 304 2.30 -19.00 19.15
CA PHE A 304 3.00 -20.23 19.55
C PHE A 304 4.43 -19.99 20.05
N VAL A 305 4.78 -18.74 20.36
CA VAL A 305 6.12 -18.34 20.76
C VAL A 305 6.13 -17.58 22.08
#